data_AF-A0A947PWW1-F1
#
_entry.id   AF-A0A947PWW1-F1
#
_cell.length_a   1.000
_cell.length_b   1.000
_cell.length_c   1.000
_cell.angle_alpha   90.00
_cell.angle_beta   90.00
_cell.angle_gamma   90.00
#
_symmetry.space_group_name_H-M   'P 1'
#
loop_
_entity.id
_entity.type
_entity.pdbx_description
1 polymer ?
#
loop_
_entity_poly.entity_id
_entity_poly.type
_entity_poly.pdbx_seq_one_letter_code
_entity_poly.pdbx_strand_id
1 'polypeptide(L)'
;MTQTGHDTLKTRKKLNVDGKSYDYFSLKAAEATIGDISKLPFSLKVLLENLLRFEDDRTVSVDDIKAITQWLKDKTSQREIAFRPARVLMQDFTGVPAVVDLAAMREAMSKLGGDAQRINPLAAVDLVIDHSVMVDEFGTPQAFQQNVEKEFERNGERYEFLRWGQTAFKNFRVVPPGTGICHQVNVEYLA
;
A
#
# COMPACT_ATOMS: atom_id res chain seq x y z
N MET A 1 12.94 3.53 7.35
CA MET A 1 12.01 4.54 7.88
C MET A 1 11.35 5.22 6.70
N THR A 2 10.03 5.39 6.72
CA THR A 2 9.30 6.12 5.67
C THR A 2 9.84 7.54 5.59
N GLN A 3 10.29 7.96 4.41
CA GLN A 3 10.78 9.31 4.19
C GLN A 3 9.60 10.29 4.29
N THR A 4 9.66 11.22 5.24
CA THR A 4 8.69 12.31 5.37
C THR A 4 9.10 13.49 4.50
N GLY A 5 8.12 14.30 4.11
CA GLY A 5 8.32 15.53 3.39
C GLY A 5 8.87 16.69 4.24
N HIS A 6 8.79 17.88 3.67
CA HIS A 6 8.89 19.17 4.35
C HIS A 6 7.77 19.31 5.41
N ASP A 7 7.97 20.19 6.37
CA ASP A 7 6.95 20.57 7.37
C ASP A 7 6.79 22.09 7.38
N THR A 8 6.46 22.66 6.23
CA THR A 8 6.37 24.13 6.05
C THR A 8 5.27 24.71 6.94
N LEU A 9 4.20 23.95 7.15
CA LEU A 9 3.07 24.31 8.00
C LEU A 9 3.30 24.03 9.51
N LYS A 10 4.48 23.51 9.89
CA LYS A 10 4.88 23.25 11.30
C LYS A 10 3.89 22.36 12.07
N THR A 11 3.36 21.37 11.37
CA THR A 11 2.35 20.43 11.86
C THR A 11 2.96 19.17 12.46
N ARG A 12 4.23 18.87 12.23
CA ARG A 12 4.93 17.73 12.86
C ARG A 12 5.00 17.95 14.37
N LYS A 13 4.54 16.96 15.13
CA LYS A 13 4.57 16.91 16.60
C LYS A 13 5.12 15.57 17.05
N LYS A 14 5.53 15.50 18.32
CA LYS A 14 6.02 14.29 18.97
C LYS A 14 4.97 13.74 19.92
N LEU A 15 4.79 12.43 19.88
CA LEU A 15 4.01 11.65 20.83
C LEU A 15 4.98 10.71 21.56
N ASN A 16 5.04 10.80 22.88
CA ASN A 16 5.84 9.89 23.70
C ASN A 16 4.94 8.83 24.32
N VAL A 17 5.23 7.56 24.05
CA VAL A 17 4.50 6.40 24.59
C VAL A 17 5.54 5.43 25.13
N ASP A 18 5.46 5.09 26.42
CA ASP A 18 6.36 4.13 27.10
C ASP A 18 7.85 4.39 26.85
N GLY A 19 8.26 5.66 26.91
CA GLY A 19 9.66 6.08 26.69
C GLY A 19 10.10 6.07 25.22
N LYS A 20 9.23 5.69 24.29
CA LYS A 20 9.49 5.77 22.84
C LYS A 20 8.81 7.00 22.23
N SER A 21 9.60 7.77 21.47
CA SER A 21 9.12 8.96 20.78
C SER A 21 8.70 8.64 19.35
N TYR A 22 7.52 9.10 18.97
CA TYR A 22 6.93 8.96 17.64
C TYR A 22 6.64 10.34 17.06
N ASP A 23 6.93 10.54 15.79
CA ASP A 23 6.49 11.73 15.07
C ASP A 23 5.12 11.50 14.43
N TYR A 24 4.26 12.51 14.47
CA TYR A 24 2.98 12.53 13.75
C TYR A 24 2.69 13.93 13.21
N PHE A 25 1.88 14.02 12.17
CA PHE A 25 1.46 15.30 11.58
C PHE A 25 0.09 15.69 12.14
N SER A 26 0.07 16.72 12.97
CA SER A 26 -1.11 17.09 13.76
C SER A 26 -2.12 17.88 12.93
N LEU A 27 -3.29 17.26 12.68
CA LEU A 27 -4.45 17.92 12.07
C LEU A 27 -4.88 19.18 12.85
N LYS A 28 -4.84 19.13 14.18
CA LYS A 28 -5.15 20.28 15.04
C LYS A 28 -4.14 21.42 14.86
N ALA A 29 -2.86 21.12 14.70
CA ALA A 29 -1.85 22.14 14.41
C ALA A 29 -2.06 22.76 13.02
N ALA A 30 -2.53 21.94 12.04
CA ALA A 30 -2.82 22.42 10.70
C ALA A 30 -3.92 23.50 10.69
N GLU A 31 -4.94 23.40 11.56
CA GLU A 31 -6.05 24.38 11.65
C GLU A 31 -5.59 25.83 11.80
N ALA A 32 -4.47 26.06 12.49
CA ALA A 32 -3.89 27.40 12.65
C ALA A 32 -3.42 28.03 11.31
N THR A 33 -3.20 27.22 10.28
CA THR A 33 -2.66 27.65 8.98
C THR A 33 -3.64 27.46 7.83
N ILE A 34 -4.48 26.42 7.87
CA ILE A 34 -5.39 26.07 6.76
C ILE A 34 -6.88 26.30 7.10
N GLY A 35 -7.21 26.71 8.32
CA GLY A 35 -8.59 26.98 8.78
C GLY A 35 -9.25 25.78 9.47
N ASP A 36 -10.51 25.98 9.89
CA ASP A 36 -11.30 24.95 10.60
C ASP A 36 -11.57 23.72 9.73
N ILE A 37 -11.08 22.56 10.20
CA ILE A 37 -11.27 21.25 9.54
C ILE A 37 -12.21 20.32 10.33
N SER A 38 -12.85 20.82 11.39
CA SER A 38 -13.72 20.02 12.26
C SER A 38 -14.82 19.30 11.46
N LYS A 39 -15.38 19.99 10.46
CA LYS A 39 -16.44 19.51 9.56
C LYS A 39 -15.96 18.63 8.41
N LEU A 40 -14.64 18.39 8.24
CA LEU A 40 -14.18 17.45 7.21
C LEU A 40 -14.64 16.02 7.53
N PRO A 41 -15.14 15.26 6.53
CA PRO A 41 -15.29 13.81 6.63
C PRO A 41 -13.97 13.14 7.04
N PHE A 42 -14.06 12.04 7.80
CA PHE A 42 -12.87 11.31 8.23
C PHE A 42 -12.02 10.80 7.07
N SER A 43 -12.63 10.42 5.95
CA SER A 43 -11.90 10.05 4.73
C SER A 43 -11.01 11.20 4.22
N LEU A 44 -11.50 12.44 4.22
CA LEU A 44 -10.69 13.61 3.85
C LEU A 44 -9.65 13.96 4.91
N LYS A 45 -9.89 13.67 6.19
CA LYS A 45 -8.88 13.83 7.25
C LYS A 45 -7.70 12.87 7.06
N VAL A 46 -7.94 11.66 6.57
CA VAL A 46 -6.87 10.71 6.19
C VAL A 46 -6.04 11.24 5.02
N LEU A 47 -6.70 11.78 3.98
CA LEU A 47 -6.00 12.41 2.85
C LEU A 47 -5.22 13.65 3.28
N LEU A 48 -5.80 14.51 4.12
CA LEU A 48 -5.15 15.69 4.66
C LEU A 48 -3.87 15.34 5.40
N GLU A 49 -3.93 14.36 6.30
CA GLU A 49 -2.75 13.91 7.04
C GLU A 49 -1.67 13.37 6.09
N ASN A 50 -2.07 12.64 5.05
CA ASN A 50 -1.16 12.15 4.02
C ASN A 50 -0.43 13.30 3.30
N LEU A 51 -1.16 14.33 2.89
CA LEU A 51 -0.58 15.51 2.24
C LEU A 51 0.36 16.26 3.19
N LEU A 52 -0.04 16.47 4.44
CA LEU A 52 0.82 17.09 5.45
C LEU A 52 2.13 16.32 5.67
N ARG A 53 2.06 14.99 5.71
CA ARG A 53 3.23 14.12 5.93
C ARG A 53 4.21 14.14 4.75
N PHE A 54 3.72 14.35 3.54
CA PHE A 54 4.47 14.14 2.31
C PHE A 54 4.59 15.39 1.41
N GLU A 55 4.40 16.58 1.99
CA GLU A 55 4.73 17.86 1.36
C GLU A 55 6.17 17.85 0.82
N ASP A 56 6.39 18.06 -0.46
CA ASP A 56 7.74 17.99 -1.04
C ASP A 56 7.98 18.99 -2.18
N ASP A 57 7.03 19.92 -2.38
CA ASP A 57 7.00 20.93 -3.45
C ASP A 57 7.11 20.38 -4.87
N ARG A 58 7.04 19.06 -5.05
CA ARG A 58 7.12 18.38 -6.35
C ARG A 58 5.84 17.64 -6.69
N THR A 59 5.32 16.89 -5.73
CA THR A 59 4.10 16.06 -5.87
C THR A 59 3.02 16.49 -4.89
N VAL A 60 3.41 17.07 -3.76
CA VAL A 60 2.48 17.67 -2.79
C VAL A 60 2.99 19.05 -2.46
N SER A 61 2.18 20.05 -2.78
CA SER A 61 2.39 21.45 -2.43
C SER A 61 1.54 21.87 -1.24
N VAL A 62 1.91 22.99 -0.61
CA VAL A 62 1.08 23.64 0.43
C VAL A 62 -0.32 23.99 -0.09
N ASP A 63 -0.46 24.30 -1.39
CA ASP A 63 -1.76 24.62 -1.98
C ASP A 63 -2.65 23.38 -2.12
N ASP A 64 -2.08 22.19 -2.32
CA ASP A 64 -2.84 20.93 -2.32
C ASP A 64 -3.41 20.64 -0.92
N ILE A 65 -2.62 20.93 0.13
CA ILE A 65 -3.07 20.81 1.52
C ILE A 65 -4.22 21.78 1.79
N LYS A 66 -4.10 23.05 1.39
CA LYS A 66 -5.15 24.07 1.56
C LYS A 66 -6.43 23.73 0.79
N ALA A 67 -6.30 23.08 -0.36
CA ALA A 67 -7.44 22.69 -1.18
C ALA A 67 -8.39 21.72 -0.45
N ILE A 68 -7.87 20.88 0.45
CA ILE A 68 -8.71 19.99 1.27
C ILE A 68 -9.67 20.80 2.15
N THR A 69 -9.21 21.90 2.77
CA THR A 69 -10.12 22.75 3.56
C THR A 69 -11.04 23.56 2.66
N GLN A 70 -10.58 23.99 1.47
CA GLN A 70 -11.42 24.72 0.51
C GLN A 70 -12.61 23.87 0.03
N TRP A 71 -12.46 22.55 -0.05
CA TRP A 71 -13.55 21.63 -0.36
C TRP A 71 -14.77 21.83 0.56
N LEU A 72 -14.60 22.29 1.80
CA LEU A 72 -15.73 22.54 2.72
C LEU A 72 -16.71 23.61 2.23
N LYS A 73 -16.30 24.50 1.32
CA LYS A 73 -17.15 25.56 0.78
C LYS A 73 -18.25 24.98 -0.11
N ASP A 74 -17.84 24.22 -1.12
CA ASP A 74 -18.73 23.77 -2.20
C ASP A 74 -18.97 22.25 -2.18
N LYS A 75 -18.24 21.52 -1.33
CA LYS A 75 -18.23 20.05 -1.21
C LYS A 75 -17.89 19.33 -2.53
N THR A 76 -17.14 20.01 -3.37
CA THR A 76 -16.62 19.51 -4.65
C THR A 76 -15.23 20.09 -4.90
N SER A 77 -14.45 19.43 -5.74
CA SER A 77 -13.12 19.89 -6.16
C SER A 77 -12.84 19.37 -7.57
N GLN A 78 -12.19 20.19 -8.38
CA GLN A 78 -11.59 19.79 -9.67
C GLN A 78 -10.06 19.67 -9.55
N ARG A 79 -9.50 19.93 -8.36
CA ARG A 79 -8.07 19.85 -8.11
C ARG A 79 -7.68 18.41 -7.83
N GLU A 80 -6.73 17.90 -8.61
CA GLU A 80 -6.07 16.63 -8.37
C GLU A 80 -5.08 16.75 -7.20
N ILE A 81 -4.92 15.67 -6.43
CA ILE A 81 -3.99 15.59 -5.30
C ILE A 81 -3.20 14.28 -5.38
N ALA A 82 -1.97 14.29 -4.88
CA ALA A 82 -1.21 13.07 -4.69
C ALA A 82 -1.66 12.33 -3.42
N PHE A 83 -1.63 11.01 -3.45
CA PHE A 83 -1.88 10.17 -2.28
C PHE A 83 -0.85 9.05 -2.22
N ARG A 84 -0.17 8.93 -1.08
CA ARG A 84 0.83 7.90 -0.82
C ARG A 84 0.29 6.91 0.21
N PRO A 85 -0.34 5.79 -0.20
CA PRO A 85 -0.87 4.82 0.74
C PRO A 85 0.25 4.22 1.60
N ALA A 86 -0.10 3.80 2.82
CA ALA A 86 0.87 3.22 3.75
C ALA A 86 1.37 1.83 3.29
N ARG A 87 0.52 1.08 2.57
CA ARG A 87 0.80 -0.24 2.01
C ARG A 87 -0.08 -0.51 0.80
N VAL A 88 0.27 -1.55 0.04
CA VAL A 88 -0.50 -2.08 -1.09
C VAL A 88 -0.91 -3.51 -0.76
N LEU A 89 -2.16 -3.85 -1.04
CA LEU A 89 -2.67 -5.21 -0.97
C LEU A 89 -2.97 -5.69 -2.39
N MET A 90 -2.51 -6.89 -2.73
CA MET A 90 -2.67 -7.48 -4.06
C MET A 90 -3.19 -8.90 -3.94
N GLN A 91 -3.86 -9.36 -5.00
CA GLN A 91 -4.19 -10.76 -5.22
C GLN A 91 -3.32 -11.33 -6.34
N ASP A 92 -3.23 -12.65 -6.48
CA ASP A 92 -2.27 -13.32 -7.35
C ASP A 92 -2.40 -13.00 -8.85
N PHE A 93 -3.60 -12.84 -9.40
CA PHE A 93 -3.80 -12.48 -10.82
C PHE A 93 -3.25 -11.10 -11.19
N THR A 94 -3.31 -10.11 -10.29
CA THR A 94 -2.69 -8.80 -10.54
C THR A 94 -1.28 -8.70 -9.96
N GLY A 95 -0.97 -9.51 -8.96
CA GLY A 95 0.33 -9.55 -8.30
C GLY A 95 1.42 -10.17 -9.15
N VAL A 96 1.12 -11.27 -9.85
CA VAL A 96 2.07 -11.92 -10.77
C VAL A 96 2.57 -10.96 -11.86
N PRO A 97 1.71 -10.31 -12.67
CA PRO A 97 2.20 -9.37 -13.68
C PRO A 97 2.96 -8.19 -13.06
N ALA A 98 2.58 -7.70 -11.88
CA ALA A 98 3.34 -6.65 -11.21
C ALA A 98 4.76 -7.10 -10.79
N VAL A 99 4.93 -8.35 -10.33
CA VAL A 99 6.26 -8.91 -10.02
C VAL A 99 7.07 -9.14 -11.30
N VAL A 100 6.42 -9.55 -12.41
CA VAL A 100 7.05 -9.62 -13.73
C VAL A 100 7.54 -8.25 -14.18
N ASP A 101 6.74 -7.20 -14.04
CA ASP A 101 7.13 -5.83 -14.39
C ASP A 101 8.33 -5.37 -13.57
N LEU A 102 8.35 -5.64 -12.26
CA LEU A 102 9.50 -5.33 -11.41
C LEU A 102 10.77 -6.10 -11.85
N ALA A 103 10.64 -7.36 -12.25
CA ALA A 103 11.76 -8.15 -12.77
C ALA A 103 12.27 -7.59 -14.10
N ALA A 104 11.38 -7.23 -15.03
CA ALA A 104 11.73 -6.61 -16.30
C ALA A 104 12.39 -5.24 -16.11
N MET A 105 11.88 -4.43 -15.17
CA MET A 105 12.48 -3.14 -14.80
C MET A 105 13.89 -3.31 -14.22
N ARG A 106 14.14 -4.36 -13.44
CA ARG A 106 15.50 -4.69 -12.95
C ARG A 106 16.46 -5.01 -14.09
N GLU A 107 16.01 -5.83 -15.04
CA GLU A 107 16.81 -6.16 -16.22
C GLU A 107 17.12 -4.90 -17.04
N ALA A 108 16.11 -4.06 -17.29
CA ALA A 108 16.26 -2.80 -18.02
C ALA A 108 17.23 -1.83 -17.31
N MET A 109 17.11 -1.69 -15.99
CA MET A 109 18.02 -0.86 -15.18
C MET A 109 19.47 -1.34 -15.32
N SER A 110 19.69 -2.66 -15.26
CA SER A 110 21.03 -3.26 -15.44
C SER A 110 21.58 -3.01 -16.84
N LYS A 111 20.78 -3.17 -17.90
CA LYS A 111 21.17 -2.88 -19.30
C LYS A 111 21.58 -1.42 -19.51
N LEU A 112 21.01 -0.50 -18.76
CA LEU A 112 21.36 0.93 -18.78
C LEU A 112 22.56 1.27 -17.88
N GLY A 113 23.21 0.28 -17.27
CA GLY A 113 24.36 0.46 -16.37
C GLY A 113 23.98 0.97 -14.98
N GLY A 114 22.70 0.94 -14.61
CA GLY A 114 22.20 1.34 -13.30
C GLY A 114 22.14 0.19 -12.30
N ASP A 115 21.93 0.54 -11.02
CA ASP A 115 21.74 -0.45 -9.96
C ASP A 115 20.30 -1.01 -9.98
N ALA A 116 20.16 -2.27 -10.39
CA ALA A 116 18.89 -2.99 -10.41
C ALA A 116 18.22 -3.08 -9.02
N GLN A 117 18.99 -3.06 -7.92
CA GLN A 117 18.44 -3.13 -6.56
C GLN A 117 17.63 -1.87 -6.18
N ARG A 118 17.75 -0.78 -6.94
CA ARG A 118 16.89 0.41 -6.81
C ARG A 118 15.45 0.14 -7.24
N ILE A 119 15.23 -0.88 -8.08
CA ILE A 119 13.88 -1.34 -8.43
C ILE A 119 13.38 -2.25 -7.30
N ASN A 120 12.59 -1.66 -6.42
CA ASN A 120 12.00 -2.32 -5.26
C ASN A 120 10.69 -1.60 -4.87
N PRO A 121 9.69 -2.31 -4.34
CA PRO A 121 8.54 -1.67 -3.71
C PRO A 121 8.94 -0.63 -2.65
N LEU A 122 8.38 0.58 -2.76
CA LEU A 122 8.64 1.68 -1.82
C LEU A 122 7.81 1.56 -0.54
N ALA A 123 6.58 1.06 -0.68
CA ALA A 123 5.68 0.74 0.42
C ALA A 123 5.65 -0.77 0.67
N ALA A 124 5.13 -1.17 1.84
CA ALA A 124 4.83 -2.57 2.12
C ALA A 124 3.79 -3.10 1.12
N VAL A 125 4.02 -4.31 0.63
CA VAL A 125 3.12 -5.01 -0.29
C VAL A 125 2.82 -6.39 0.29
N ASP A 126 1.54 -6.66 0.44
CA ASP A 126 1.02 -7.97 0.80
C ASP A 126 0.31 -8.56 -0.41
N LEU A 127 0.77 -9.71 -0.91
CA LEU A 127 0.12 -10.46 -1.97
C LEU A 127 -0.55 -11.70 -1.38
N VAL A 128 -1.85 -11.85 -1.58
CA VAL A 128 -2.61 -13.03 -1.16
C VAL A 128 -2.87 -13.92 -2.38
N ILE A 129 -2.58 -15.21 -2.26
CA ILE A 129 -2.92 -16.20 -3.29
C ILE A 129 -4.30 -16.76 -2.95
N ASP A 130 -5.32 -16.33 -3.70
CA ASP A 130 -6.70 -16.71 -3.46
C ASP A 130 -7.55 -16.87 -4.73
N HIS A 131 -7.08 -16.45 -5.91
CA HIS A 131 -7.85 -16.51 -7.17
C HIS A 131 -7.58 -17.78 -8.00
N SER A 132 -6.89 -18.77 -7.44
CA SER A 132 -6.44 -19.96 -8.18
C SER A 132 -7.06 -21.28 -7.79
N VAL A 133 -7.65 -21.37 -6.59
CA VAL A 133 -8.43 -22.54 -6.21
C VAL A 133 -9.68 -22.60 -7.09
N MET A 134 -9.88 -23.73 -7.74
CA MET A 134 -11.11 -24.07 -8.44
C MET A 134 -11.86 -25.17 -7.68
N VAL A 135 -13.18 -25.20 -7.83
CA VAL A 135 -14.01 -26.27 -7.25
C VAL A 135 -14.11 -27.41 -8.27
N ASP A 136 -13.10 -28.28 -8.29
CA ASP A 136 -13.09 -29.49 -9.13
C ASP A 136 -13.88 -30.64 -8.47
N GLU A 137 -13.76 -30.76 -7.15
CA GLU A 137 -14.44 -31.74 -6.30
C GLU A 137 -15.28 -31.03 -5.25
N PHE A 138 -16.45 -31.57 -4.92
CA PHE A 138 -17.36 -30.99 -3.93
C PHE A 138 -18.17 -32.06 -3.21
N GLY A 139 -18.68 -31.73 -2.01
CA GLY A 139 -19.63 -32.58 -1.27
C GLY A 139 -19.03 -33.81 -0.58
N THR A 140 -17.70 -33.94 -0.53
CA THR A 140 -17.01 -35.04 0.17
C THR A 140 -16.00 -34.51 1.19
N PRO A 141 -15.66 -35.28 2.24
CA PRO A 141 -14.60 -34.89 3.19
C PRO A 141 -13.22 -34.67 2.54
N GLN A 142 -12.97 -35.25 1.36
CA GLN A 142 -11.70 -35.15 0.62
C GLN A 142 -11.65 -33.95 -0.33
N ALA A 143 -12.79 -33.29 -0.60
CA ALA A 143 -12.90 -32.26 -1.62
C ALA A 143 -11.89 -31.11 -1.43
N PHE A 144 -11.69 -30.65 -0.19
CA PHE A 144 -10.72 -29.58 0.09
C PHE A 144 -9.29 -29.98 -0.30
N GLN A 145 -8.83 -31.14 0.18
CA GLN A 145 -7.48 -31.62 -0.10
C GLN A 145 -7.27 -31.82 -1.62
N GLN A 146 -8.22 -32.44 -2.31
CA GLN A 146 -8.12 -32.70 -3.75
C GLN A 146 -8.11 -31.42 -4.58
N ASN A 147 -8.90 -30.41 -4.21
CA ASN A 147 -8.89 -29.12 -4.90
C ASN A 147 -7.57 -28.36 -4.68
N VAL A 148 -7.01 -28.40 -3.48
CA VAL A 148 -5.70 -27.79 -3.18
C VAL A 148 -4.58 -28.52 -3.94
N GLU A 149 -4.58 -29.85 -3.98
CA GLU A 149 -3.59 -30.62 -4.76
C GLU A 149 -3.64 -30.27 -6.26
N LYS A 150 -4.84 -30.23 -6.86
CA LYS A 150 -5.03 -29.80 -8.26
C LYS A 150 -4.61 -28.35 -8.49
N GLU A 151 -4.84 -27.46 -7.53
CA GLU A 151 -4.39 -26.07 -7.60
C GLU A 151 -2.87 -25.98 -7.68
N PHE A 152 -2.14 -26.71 -6.82
CA PHE A 152 -0.69 -26.74 -6.84
C PHE A 152 -0.13 -27.35 -8.13
N GLU A 153 -0.75 -28.41 -8.64
CA GLU A 153 -0.37 -29.02 -9.92
C GLU A 153 -0.47 -28.00 -11.08
N ARG A 154 -1.57 -27.23 -11.13
CA ARG A 154 -1.83 -26.27 -12.21
C ARG A 154 -1.00 -24.99 -12.12
N ASN A 155 -0.61 -24.58 -10.91
CA ASN A 155 -0.05 -23.25 -10.65
C ASN A 155 1.40 -23.28 -10.14
N GLY A 156 2.10 -24.41 -10.22
CA GLY A 156 3.45 -24.60 -9.69
C GLY A 156 4.43 -23.49 -10.10
N GLU A 157 4.57 -23.21 -11.39
CA GLU A 157 5.48 -22.18 -11.92
C GLU A 157 5.17 -20.79 -11.33
N ARG A 158 3.88 -20.46 -11.23
CA ARG A 158 3.40 -19.19 -10.70
C ARG A 158 3.74 -19.04 -9.21
N TYR A 159 3.62 -20.13 -8.44
CA TYR A 159 3.98 -20.12 -7.01
C TYR A 159 5.48 -20.06 -6.79
N GLU A 160 6.26 -20.77 -7.59
CA GLU A 160 7.72 -20.66 -7.58
C GLU A 160 8.15 -19.23 -7.90
N PHE A 161 7.54 -18.60 -8.91
CA PHE A 161 7.81 -17.23 -9.29
C PHE A 161 7.46 -16.22 -8.18
N LEU A 162 6.29 -16.35 -7.56
CA LEU A 162 5.90 -15.50 -6.42
C LEU A 162 6.79 -15.73 -5.19
N ARG A 163 7.21 -16.98 -4.96
CA ARG A 163 8.14 -17.34 -3.88
C ARG A 163 9.51 -16.71 -4.10
N TRP A 164 10.00 -16.71 -5.34
CA TRP A 164 11.19 -15.96 -5.73
C TRP A 164 10.98 -14.46 -5.51
N GLY A 165 9.83 -13.90 -5.91
CA GLY A 165 9.51 -12.47 -5.70
C GLY A 165 9.63 -12.06 -4.23
N GLN A 166 9.13 -12.89 -3.31
CA GLN A 166 9.24 -12.67 -1.86
C GLN A 166 10.68 -12.60 -1.35
N THR A 167 11.63 -13.34 -1.95
CA THR A 167 13.03 -13.28 -1.53
C THR A 167 13.82 -12.21 -2.30
N ALA A 168 13.39 -11.88 -3.51
CA ALA A 168 14.06 -10.92 -4.39
C ALA A 168 13.74 -9.45 -4.08
N PHE A 169 12.57 -9.16 -3.51
CA PHE A 169 12.12 -7.80 -3.20
C PHE A 169 11.95 -7.58 -1.69
N LYS A 170 12.44 -6.42 -1.20
CA LYS A 170 12.19 -5.95 0.15
C LYS A 170 10.77 -5.40 0.26
N ASN A 171 10.18 -5.47 1.45
CA ASN A 171 8.82 -5.02 1.74
C ASN A 171 7.73 -5.79 0.97
N PHE A 172 8.04 -6.98 0.44
CA PHE A 172 7.09 -7.81 -0.29
C PHE A 172 6.86 -9.12 0.45
N ARG A 173 5.59 -9.41 0.78
CA ARG A 173 5.17 -10.62 1.50
C ARG A 173 4.11 -11.35 0.69
N VAL A 174 4.23 -12.66 0.57
CA VAL A 174 3.23 -13.53 -0.05
C VAL A 174 2.53 -14.37 1.02
N VAL A 175 1.21 -14.32 1.04
CA VAL A 175 0.34 -15.20 1.82
C VAL A 175 0.02 -16.42 0.95
N PRO A 176 0.33 -17.65 1.41
CA PRO A 176 0.20 -18.86 0.62
C PRO A 176 -1.27 -19.23 0.33
N PRO A 177 -1.51 -20.10 -0.68
CA PRO A 177 -2.86 -20.58 -0.99
C PRO A 177 -3.48 -21.33 0.21
N GLY A 178 -4.82 -21.37 0.24
CA GLY A 178 -5.58 -22.04 1.29
C GLY A 178 -5.63 -21.31 2.64
N THR A 179 -5.03 -20.12 2.76
CA THR A 179 -5.06 -19.31 4.00
C THR A 179 -6.36 -18.51 4.16
N GLY A 180 -7.04 -18.20 3.06
CA GLY A 180 -8.27 -17.40 3.04
C GLY A 180 -8.32 -16.49 1.82
N ILE A 181 -9.34 -15.64 1.76
CA ILE A 181 -9.56 -14.67 0.66
C ILE A 181 -8.91 -13.33 1.03
N CYS A 182 -8.36 -12.62 0.04
CA CYS A 182 -7.56 -11.40 0.16
C CYS A 182 -8.15 -10.38 1.14
N HIS A 183 -9.45 -10.06 1.01
CA HIS A 183 -10.10 -9.08 1.88
C HIS A 183 -10.36 -9.59 3.31
N GLN A 184 -10.63 -10.89 3.49
CA GLN A 184 -10.81 -11.47 4.81
C GLN A 184 -9.47 -11.49 5.57
N VAL A 185 -8.42 -12.03 4.93
CA VAL A 185 -7.06 -12.05 5.48
C VAL A 185 -6.59 -10.63 5.81
N ASN A 186 -6.94 -9.66 4.97
CA ASN A 186 -6.62 -8.26 5.23
C ASN A 186 -7.23 -7.75 6.54
N VAL A 187 -8.52 -7.99 6.78
CA VAL A 187 -9.22 -7.48 7.97
C VAL A 187 -8.85 -8.25 9.22
N GLU A 188 -8.63 -9.56 9.12
CA GLU A 188 -8.42 -10.45 10.27
C GLU A 188 -6.96 -10.56 10.71
N TYR A 189 -6.00 -10.27 9.83
CA TYR A 189 -4.57 -10.53 10.12
C TYR A 189 -3.59 -9.43 9.68
N LEU A 190 -3.84 -8.72 8.57
CA LEU A 190 -2.87 -7.77 8.01
C LEU A 190 -3.10 -6.30 8.42
N ALA A 191 -4.31 -5.94 8.88
CA ALA A 191 -4.72 -4.56 9.17
C ALA A 191 -4.19 -4.02 10.50
#